data_AF-A0A9E0HAQ3-F1
#
_entry.id   AF-A0A9E0HAQ3-F1
#
_cell.length_a   1.000
_cell.length_b   1.000
_cell.length_c   1.000
_cell.angle_alpha   90.00
_cell.angle_beta   90.00
_cell.angle_gamma   90.00
#
_symmetry.space_group_name_H-M   'P 1'
#
loop_
_entity.id
_entity.type
_entity.pdbx_description
1 polymer ?
#
loop_
_entity_poly.entity_id
_entity_poly.type
_entity_poly.pdbx_seq_one_letter_code
_entity_poly.pdbx_strand_id
1 'polypeptide(L)'
;MRCAALWAVVLAGCLGPAEHRCADDTACGGGTCVSATGFCAFPSDLCCGALVYGSGAGPLANTCVLEASDCADGGTAVDAAVDAVPVDGPPPMVAHLTEADSYLGTGDWLIAEDQALDTTMSGPGGLPPGVTATVARATPGGAEVIVIHARSVILSADVTLQVTGTRPLIVIADRIDIAGRLDVSADRERPGPGGSSGSMGLGRGGDGETNAPNGGGGGGGGYGQPGGRGGADGGTPAVEGGVPGVSWGDAQLTVLAGGSGGGGAAQTSECGNPGAPGGGGGGALQLTAVTSIAVTGVIDAGGGGGPPGRQCASGAEAGRGGGAGGAIYLQAPQVSIAGAVAANGGGGGAATSLAAGQGTAGADGTVTTMGAAGGTLGGMPCGGGGGSSGQPAGAGRGLSTYDGCGGGGGVGRIVVRGDLERTGVVSPNPVAVMP
;
A
#
# COMPACT_ATOMS: atom_id res chain seq x y z
N MET A 1 26.29 52.08 -71.23
CA MET A 1 27.35 52.74 -70.43
C MET A 1 27.81 51.69 -69.42
N ARG A 2 28.87 50.95 -69.72
CA ARG A 2 30.31 51.27 -69.52
C ARG A 2 30.76 51.08 -68.07
N CYS A 3 31.91 50.40 -67.96
CA CYS A 3 32.83 50.22 -66.82
C CYS A 3 32.54 49.02 -65.90
N ALA A 4 33.27 47.89 -66.02
CA ALA A 4 34.69 47.65 -65.65
C ALA A 4 34.80 47.34 -64.14
N ALA A 5 35.70 46.51 -63.62
CA ALA A 5 36.57 45.43 -64.05
C ALA A 5 37.17 44.86 -62.74
N LEU A 6 37.67 43.63 -62.76
CA LEU A 6 38.83 43.17 -61.99
C LEU A 6 38.73 43.10 -60.44
N TRP A 7 38.75 41.89 -59.86
CA TRP A 7 39.87 41.34 -59.07
C TRP A 7 39.49 39.96 -58.50
N ALA A 8 40.32 38.96 -58.82
CA ALA A 8 40.36 37.68 -58.14
C ALA A 8 41.20 37.83 -56.86
N VAL A 9 40.66 37.42 -55.72
CA VAL A 9 41.43 37.10 -54.51
C VAL A 9 40.95 35.74 -54.02
N VAL A 10 41.83 34.75 -54.17
CA VAL A 10 41.73 33.43 -53.56
C VAL A 10 41.91 33.62 -52.05
N LEU A 11 40.80 33.58 -51.30
CA LEU A 11 40.82 33.41 -49.85
C LEU A 11 40.82 31.91 -49.56
N ALA A 12 42.02 31.33 -49.53
CA ALA A 12 42.28 30.12 -48.77
C ALA A 12 42.19 30.51 -47.29
N GLY A 13 40.97 30.58 -46.77
CA GLY A 13 40.73 30.67 -45.34
C GLY A 13 41.25 29.39 -44.70
N CYS A 14 42.22 29.51 -43.80
CA CYS A 14 42.59 28.48 -42.86
C CYS A 14 41.33 28.06 -42.10
N LEU A 15 40.70 26.98 -42.53
CA LEU A 15 39.75 26.24 -41.72
C LEU A 15 40.53 25.84 -40.46
N GLY A 16 40.16 26.42 -39.32
CA GLY A 16 40.56 25.87 -38.02
C GLY A 16 40.22 24.38 -37.97
N PRO A 17 40.86 23.60 -37.09
CA PRO A 17 40.69 22.14 -37.05
C PRO A 17 39.20 21.84 -37.07
N ALA A 18 38.73 21.29 -38.20
CA ALA A 18 37.32 21.07 -38.40
C ALA A 18 36.85 20.20 -37.24
N GLU A 19 35.88 20.69 -36.48
CA GLU A 19 35.09 19.85 -35.58
C GLU A 19 34.73 18.61 -36.40
N HIS A 20 35.23 17.43 -35.99
CA HIS A 20 35.11 16.18 -36.75
C HIS A 20 33.67 15.64 -36.64
N ARG A 21 32.73 16.42 -37.16
CA ARG A 21 31.33 16.04 -37.32
C ARG A 21 31.20 15.13 -38.54
N CYS A 22 30.37 14.12 -38.40
CA CYS A 22 30.12 13.14 -39.44
C CYS A 22 28.62 12.97 -39.67
N ALA A 23 28.25 12.70 -40.92
CA ALA A 23 26.89 12.29 -41.29
C ALA A 23 26.79 10.76 -41.40
N ASP A 24 27.91 10.09 -41.68
CA ASP A 24 28.06 8.64 -41.80
C ASP A 24 29.53 8.23 -41.60
N ASP A 25 29.81 6.93 -41.59
CA ASP A 25 31.14 6.36 -41.33
C ASP A 25 32.18 6.74 -42.39
N THR A 26 31.76 7.06 -43.62
CA THR A 26 32.70 7.40 -44.70
C THR A 26 33.38 8.75 -44.45
N ALA A 27 32.74 9.62 -43.65
CA ALA A 27 33.31 10.90 -43.22
C ALA A 27 34.45 10.76 -42.20
N CYS A 28 34.62 9.58 -41.58
CA CYS A 28 35.53 9.40 -40.43
C CYS A 28 36.89 8.80 -40.77
N GLY A 29 37.25 8.61 -42.03
CA GLY A 29 38.64 8.26 -42.43
C GLY A 29 39.23 7.03 -41.72
N GLY A 30 38.41 6.03 -41.40
CA GLY A 30 38.82 4.82 -40.65
C GLY A 30 38.20 4.69 -39.25
N GLY A 31 37.43 5.67 -38.79
CA GLY A 31 36.58 5.59 -37.60
C GLY A 31 35.10 5.28 -37.91
N THR A 32 34.27 5.33 -36.87
CA THR A 32 32.81 5.16 -36.93
C THR A 32 32.11 6.45 -36.51
N CYS A 33 31.02 6.79 -37.19
CA CYS A 33 30.21 7.96 -36.85
C CYS A 33 29.21 7.63 -35.76
N VAL A 34 29.33 8.27 -34.60
CA VAL A 34 28.41 8.05 -33.48
C VAL A 34 27.15 8.86 -33.70
N SER A 35 26.08 8.22 -34.17
CA SER A 35 24.83 8.88 -34.54
C SER A 35 24.20 9.72 -33.43
N ALA A 36 24.42 9.35 -32.16
CA ALA A 36 23.92 10.07 -30.99
C ALA A 36 24.57 11.46 -30.81
N THR A 37 25.85 11.61 -31.14
CA THR A 37 26.62 12.84 -30.89
C THR A 37 27.07 13.53 -32.18
N GLY A 38 27.02 12.83 -33.31
CA GLY A 38 27.42 13.32 -34.62
C GLY A 38 28.93 13.50 -34.77
N PHE A 39 29.75 12.85 -33.94
CA PHE A 39 31.21 12.92 -33.98
C PHE A 39 31.85 11.60 -34.39
N CYS A 40 33.01 11.69 -35.05
CA CYS A 40 33.83 10.52 -35.38
C CYS A 40 34.53 9.95 -34.13
N ALA A 41 34.49 8.64 -34.01
CA ALA A 41 35.23 7.90 -33.00
C ALA A 41 36.13 6.83 -33.63
N PHE A 42 37.28 6.58 -33.02
CA PHE A 42 38.36 5.76 -33.57
C PHE A 42 38.72 4.64 -32.61
N PRO A 43 39.10 3.44 -33.11
CA PRO A 43 39.61 2.37 -32.26
C PRO A 43 40.80 2.88 -31.45
N SER A 44 40.77 2.62 -30.14
CA SER A 44 41.85 3.01 -29.25
C SER A 44 42.07 1.99 -28.16
N ASP A 45 43.34 1.73 -27.84
CA ASP A 45 43.73 0.88 -26.73
C ASP A 45 43.41 1.53 -25.37
N LEU A 46 43.12 2.85 -25.33
CA LEU A 46 42.72 3.57 -24.12
C LEU A 46 41.36 3.13 -23.56
N CYS A 47 40.48 2.56 -24.39
CA CYS A 47 39.15 2.09 -23.97
C CYS A 47 38.99 0.57 -24.20
N CYS A 48 40.03 -0.21 -23.91
CA CYS A 48 39.98 -1.68 -24.02
C CYS A 48 39.59 -2.19 -25.43
N GLY A 49 40.04 -1.49 -26.48
CA GLY A 49 39.70 -1.80 -27.86
C GLY A 49 38.38 -1.19 -28.36
N ALA A 50 37.68 -0.43 -27.51
CA ALA A 50 36.50 0.34 -27.90
C ALA A 50 36.86 1.65 -28.63
N LEU A 51 35.82 2.38 -29.03
CA LEU A 51 35.93 3.63 -29.76
C LEU A 51 36.14 4.82 -28.82
N VAL A 52 37.08 5.70 -29.17
CA VAL A 52 37.35 6.99 -28.52
C VAL A 52 36.99 8.13 -29.47
N TYR A 53 36.31 9.15 -28.96
CA TYR A 53 36.03 10.36 -29.75
C TYR A 53 37.32 11.06 -30.18
N GLY A 54 37.41 11.41 -31.46
CA GLY A 54 38.56 12.09 -32.03
C GLY A 54 38.86 13.44 -31.36
N SER A 55 40.09 13.92 -31.52
CA SER A 55 40.55 15.19 -30.90
C SER A 55 39.74 16.44 -31.31
N GLY A 56 38.96 16.35 -32.40
CA GLY A 56 38.04 17.39 -32.87
C GLY A 56 36.64 17.35 -32.26
N ALA A 57 36.34 16.48 -31.29
CA ALA A 57 35.01 16.34 -30.68
C ALA A 57 34.72 17.32 -29.52
N GLY A 58 35.50 18.39 -29.39
CA GLY A 58 35.35 19.40 -28.34
C GLY A 58 35.47 18.79 -26.93
N PRO A 59 34.51 19.01 -26.01
CA PRO A 59 34.58 18.48 -24.65
C PRO A 59 34.48 16.94 -24.56
N LEU A 60 34.09 16.28 -25.65
CA LEU A 60 34.08 14.81 -25.74
C LEU A 60 35.40 14.26 -26.27
N ALA A 61 36.37 15.10 -26.66
CA ALA A 61 37.65 14.62 -27.18
C ALA A 61 38.36 13.69 -26.17
N ASN A 62 38.81 12.53 -26.65
CA ASN A 62 39.47 11.49 -25.86
C ASN A 62 38.60 10.81 -24.79
N THR A 63 37.27 10.91 -24.85
CA THR A 63 36.37 10.10 -24.01
C THR A 63 35.88 8.84 -24.75
N CYS A 64 35.60 7.76 -24.01
CA CYS A 64 35.06 6.53 -24.58
C CYS A 64 33.59 6.73 -25.02
N VAL A 65 33.20 6.14 -26.15
CA VAL A 65 31.85 6.29 -26.73
C VAL A 65 30.76 5.52 -25.97
N LEU A 66 31.13 4.50 -25.20
CA LEU A 66 30.22 3.69 -24.39
C LEU A 66 30.68 3.70 -22.93
N GLU A 67 29.74 3.62 -21.99
CA GLU A 67 30.08 3.47 -20.57
C GLU A 67 30.83 2.15 -20.39
N ALA A 68 31.98 2.24 -19.74
CA ALA A 68 32.91 1.13 -19.53
C ALA A 68 32.39 0.11 -18.49
N SER A 69 31.15 -0.38 -18.64
CA SER A 69 30.63 -1.46 -17.78
C SER A 69 31.24 -2.82 -18.12
N ASP A 70 31.83 -2.97 -19.31
CA ASP A 70 32.20 -4.29 -19.84
C ASP A 70 33.73 -4.48 -19.98
N CYS A 71 34.55 -3.59 -19.41
CA CYS A 71 36.01 -3.72 -19.40
C CYS A 71 36.52 -4.67 -18.30
N ALA A 72 35.73 -5.68 -17.92
CA ALA A 72 36.14 -6.71 -16.98
C ALA A 72 36.98 -7.78 -17.70
N ASP A 73 38.29 -7.70 -17.48
CA ASP A 73 39.31 -8.74 -17.58
C ASP A 73 39.31 -9.66 -18.82
N GLY A 74 40.31 -9.42 -19.68
CA GLY A 74 40.82 -10.36 -20.69
C GLY A 74 41.48 -11.59 -20.08
N GLY A 75 40.70 -12.37 -19.31
CA GLY A 75 41.02 -13.73 -18.90
C GLY A 75 40.70 -14.70 -20.03
N THR A 76 41.74 -15.41 -20.47
CA THR A 76 41.73 -16.50 -21.45
C THR A 76 40.50 -17.41 -21.39
N ALA A 77 39.99 -17.76 -22.57
CA ALA A 77 38.96 -18.79 -22.80
C ALA A 77 39.24 -20.07 -22.00
N VAL A 78 38.53 -20.22 -20.88
CA VAL A 78 38.27 -21.51 -20.26
C VAL A 78 36.81 -21.82 -20.54
N ASP A 79 36.59 -22.92 -21.25
CA ASP A 79 35.32 -23.61 -21.46
C ASP A 79 34.82 -24.17 -20.10
N ALA A 80 34.64 -23.28 -19.13
CA ALA A 80 34.01 -23.58 -17.87
C ALA A 80 32.52 -23.74 -18.20
N ALA A 81 32.08 -25.00 -18.19
CA ALA A 81 30.68 -25.38 -18.17
C ALA A 81 29.90 -24.34 -17.37
N VAL A 82 28.88 -23.76 -18.01
CA VAL A 82 27.92 -22.82 -17.42
C VAL A 82 27.78 -23.14 -15.94
N ASP A 83 28.44 -22.31 -15.12
CA ASP A 83 28.41 -22.43 -13.68
C ASP A 83 26.92 -22.31 -13.34
N ALA A 84 26.31 -23.46 -13.04
CA ALA A 84 25.02 -23.51 -12.41
C ALA A 84 25.24 -22.74 -11.10
N VAL A 85 24.90 -21.45 -11.12
CA VAL A 85 24.86 -20.62 -9.93
C VAL A 85 24.18 -21.50 -8.90
N PRO A 86 24.83 -21.84 -7.77
CA PRO A 86 24.21 -22.68 -6.78
C PRO A 86 22.87 -22.04 -6.43
N VAL A 87 21.78 -22.66 -6.87
CA VAL A 87 20.41 -22.14 -6.70
C VAL A 87 20.02 -22.18 -5.21
N ASP A 88 20.90 -22.69 -4.36
CA ASP A 88 20.74 -22.87 -2.93
C ASP A 88 21.34 -21.72 -2.11
N GLY A 89 21.31 -20.49 -2.64
CA GLY A 89 21.42 -19.32 -1.77
C GLY A 89 20.31 -19.40 -0.72
N PRO A 90 20.59 -19.18 0.58
CA PRO A 90 19.55 -19.22 1.60
C PRO A 90 18.42 -18.27 1.19
N PRO A 91 17.14 -18.69 1.29
CA PRO A 91 16.02 -17.88 0.86
C PRO A 91 16.09 -16.51 1.53
N PRO A 92 15.68 -15.44 0.84
CA PRO A 92 15.68 -14.10 1.41
C PRO A 92 14.89 -14.13 2.73
N MET A 93 15.48 -13.57 3.79
CA MET A 93 14.85 -13.55 5.12
C MET A 93 13.45 -12.95 5.01
N VAL A 94 12.44 -13.73 5.41
CA VAL A 94 11.05 -13.30 5.40
C VAL A 94 10.87 -12.28 6.52
N ALA A 95 10.43 -11.07 6.19
CA ALA A 95 10.13 -10.07 7.22
C ALA A 95 9.12 -10.64 8.23
N HIS A 96 9.21 -10.20 9.48
CA HIS A 96 8.35 -10.65 10.58
C HIS A 96 8.47 -12.11 10.98
N LEU A 97 9.33 -12.92 10.37
CA LEU A 97 9.52 -14.31 10.75
C LEU A 97 10.96 -14.60 11.17
N THR A 98 11.11 -15.69 11.92
CA THR A 98 12.42 -16.28 12.17
C THR A 98 12.85 -17.10 10.96
N GLU A 99 14.15 -17.40 10.87
CA GLU A 99 14.68 -18.26 9.81
C GLU A 99 14.02 -19.65 9.81
N ALA A 100 13.69 -20.19 10.99
CA ALA A 100 13.04 -21.51 11.12
C ALA A 100 11.62 -21.55 10.52
N ASP A 101 10.93 -20.42 10.48
CA ASP A 101 9.58 -20.28 9.89
C ASP A 101 9.63 -19.77 8.43
N SER A 102 10.81 -19.53 7.89
CA SER A 102 11.03 -18.92 6.58
C SER A 102 11.34 -19.96 5.50
N TYR A 103 10.39 -20.85 5.22
CA TYR A 103 10.55 -21.91 4.21
C TYR A 103 9.39 -21.95 3.20
N LEU A 104 9.66 -22.51 2.02
CA LEU A 104 8.67 -22.70 0.95
C LEU A 104 7.85 -23.98 1.14
N GLY A 105 6.62 -23.94 0.66
CA GLY A 105 5.83 -25.17 0.46
C GLY A 105 6.30 -25.92 -0.79
N THR A 106 5.82 -27.16 -0.97
CA THR A 106 6.16 -28.00 -2.13
C THR A 106 5.07 -28.03 -3.19
N GLY A 107 3.84 -27.64 -2.82
CA GLY A 107 2.67 -27.64 -3.69
C GLY A 107 2.25 -26.24 -4.13
N ASP A 108 1.51 -26.18 -5.24
CA ASP A 108 0.90 -24.93 -5.71
C ASP A 108 -0.45 -24.70 -5.05
N TRP A 109 -0.72 -23.45 -4.67
CA TRP A 109 -2.01 -23.01 -4.20
C TRP A 109 -2.74 -22.25 -5.30
N LEU A 110 -3.52 -22.99 -6.09
CA LEU A 110 -4.45 -22.41 -7.05
C LEU A 110 -5.80 -22.16 -6.37
N ILE A 111 -6.22 -20.90 -6.32
CA ILE A 111 -7.53 -20.48 -5.82
C ILE A 111 -8.35 -20.08 -7.05
N ALA A 112 -9.19 -21.01 -7.51
CA ALA A 112 -9.99 -20.89 -8.73
C ALA A 112 -11.49 -20.68 -8.45
N GLU A 113 -11.89 -20.69 -7.19
CA GLU A 113 -13.26 -20.47 -6.71
C GLU A 113 -13.21 -19.63 -5.44
N ASP A 114 -14.31 -18.95 -5.12
CA ASP A 114 -14.42 -18.15 -3.90
C ASP A 114 -14.12 -19.01 -2.67
N GLN A 115 -13.19 -18.55 -1.84
CA GLN A 115 -12.73 -19.28 -0.68
C GLN A 115 -12.69 -18.37 0.55
N ALA A 116 -13.02 -18.95 1.70
CA ALA A 116 -12.80 -18.33 3.00
C ALA A 116 -11.61 -18.98 3.73
N LEU A 117 -10.75 -18.15 4.30
CA LEU A 117 -9.64 -18.52 5.16
C LEU A 117 -9.86 -17.92 6.55
N ASP A 118 -9.90 -18.76 7.59
CA ASP A 118 -10.01 -18.31 8.98
C ASP A 118 -8.68 -18.52 9.72
N THR A 119 -8.08 -17.42 10.16
CA THR A 119 -6.78 -17.40 10.85
C THR A 119 -6.86 -17.66 12.36
N THR A 120 -8.05 -17.87 12.91
CA THR A 120 -8.23 -18.30 14.31
C THR A 120 -7.83 -19.76 14.52
N MET A 121 -8.03 -20.60 13.51
CA MET A 121 -7.73 -22.02 13.58
C MET A 121 -6.24 -22.28 13.36
N SER A 122 -5.73 -23.38 13.92
CA SER A 122 -4.34 -23.81 13.76
C SER A 122 -4.00 -24.29 12.33
N GLY A 123 -4.97 -24.27 11.41
CA GLY A 123 -4.79 -24.51 10.00
C GLY A 123 -6.13 -24.42 9.26
N PRO A 124 -6.18 -23.78 8.08
CA PRO A 124 -7.35 -23.87 7.22
C PRO A 124 -7.53 -25.30 6.74
N GLY A 125 -8.75 -25.83 6.90
CA GLY A 125 -9.12 -27.06 6.21
C GLY A 125 -9.09 -26.86 4.70
N GLY A 126 -8.73 -27.90 3.96
CA GLY A 126 -8.86 -27.90 2.49
C GLY A 126 -7.70 -27.27 1.71
N LEU A 127 -6.51 -27.13 2.30
CA LEU A 127 -5.32 -26.78 1.52
C LEU A 127 -4.92 -27.93 0.57
N PRO A 128 -4.44 -27.62 -0.65
CA PRO A 128 -4.01 -28.64 -1.58
C PRO A 128 -2.72 -29.35 -1.10
N PRO A 129 -2.43 -30.57 -1.60
CA PRO A 129 -1.22 -31.29 -1.24
C PRO A 129 0.05 -30.46 -1.44
N GLY A 130 0.91 -30.40 -0.43
CA GLY A 130 2.17 -29.66 -0.45
C GLY A 130 2.06 -28.18 -0.07
N VAL A 131 0.85 -27.66 0.16
CA VAL A 131 0.62 -26.36 0.81
C VAL A 131 0.34 -26.58 2.28
N THR A 132 1.07 -25.90 3.16
CA THR A 132 0.93 -26.05 4.61
C THR A 132 0.58 -24.72 5.26
N ALA A 133 -0.10 -24.80 6.39
CA ALA A 133 -0.33 -23.67 7.27
C ALA A 133 0.30 -23.95 8.64
N THR A 134 0.99 -22.95 9.18
CA THR A 134 1.57 -23.01 10.52
C THR A 134 1.18 -21.78 11.33
N VAL A 135 1.25 -21.92 12.66
CA VAL A 135 1.18 -20.78 13.57
C VAL A 135 2.61 -20.44 13.95
N ALA A 136 3.04 -19.21 13.68
CA ALA A 136 4.35 -18.70 14.06
C ALA A 136 4.22 -17.48 15.00
N ARG A 137 5.34 -17.04 15.57
CA ARG A 137 5.41 -15.78 16.32
C ARG A 137 6.13 -14.73 15.48
N ALA A 138 5.48 -13.61 15.25
CA ALA A 138 6.06 -12.50 14.52
C ALA A 138 7.28 -11.92 15.26
N THR A 139 8.33 -11.59 14.53
CA THR A 139 9.55 -10.95 15.06
C THR A 139 9.93 -9.70 14.27
N PRO A 140 10.06 -8.52 14.92
CA PRO A 140 9.79 -8.24 16.34
C PRO A 140 8.28 -8.22 16.68
N GLY A 141 7.96 -8.31 17.97
CA GLY A 141 6.60 -8.08 18.50
C GLY A 141 5.95 -9.30 19.18
N GLY A 142 6.28 -10.52 18.76
CA GLY A 142 5.89 -11.77 19.41
C GLY A 142 4.42 -12.19 19.25
N ALA A 143 3.62 -11.42 18.49
CA ALA A 143 2.23 -11.75 18.18
C ALA A 143 2.13 -13.03 17.34
N GLU A 144 1.09 -13.83 17.53
CA GLU A 144 0.87 -15.02 16.72
C GLU A 144 0.36 -14.64 15.32
N VAL A 145 0.91 -15.29 14.30
CA VAL A 145 0.53 -15.14 12.89
C VAL A 145 0.20 -16.49 12.29
N ILE A 146 -0.65 -16.51 11.27
CA ILE A 146 -0.81 -17.68 10.40
C ILE A 146 0.12 -17.52 9.21
N VAL A 147 0.94 -18.54 8.96
CA VAL A 147 1.87 -18.59 7.83
C VAL A 147 1.40 -19.66 6.86
N ILE A 148 1.15 -19.28 5.61
CA ILE A 148 0.91 -20.22 4.52
C ILE A 148 2.21 -20.41 3.73
N HIS A 149 2.65 -21.65 3.62
CA HIS A 149 3.82 -22.03 2.83
C HIS A 149 3.34 -22.74 1.56
N ALA A 150 3.64 -22.16 0.41
CA ALA A 150 3.33 -22.72 -0.91
C ALA A 150 4.58 -22.67 -1.80
N ARG A 151 4.56 -23.41 -2.91
CA ARG A 151 5.53 -23.25 -3.99
C ARG A 151 5.14 -22.04 -4.84
N SER A 152 3.90 -22.00 -5.32
CA SER A 152 3.33 -20.84 -6.00
C SER A 152 1.93 -20.56 -5.50
N VAL A 153 1.49 -19.31 -5.60
CA VAL A 153 0.12 -18.89 -5.22
C VAL A 153 -0.49 -18.16 -6.40
N ILE A 154 -1.65 -18.64 -6.85
CA ILE A 154 -2.41 -18.03 -7.94
C ILE A 154 -3.84 -17.82 -7.46
N LEU A 155 -4.24 -16.56 -7.32
CA LEU A 155 -5.64 -16.18 -7.12
C LEU A 155 -6.23 -15.75 -8.46
N SER A 156 -7.12 -16.58 -9.02
CA SER A 156 -7.68 -16.39 -10.35
C SER A 156 -8.52 -15.10 -10.45
N ALA A 157 -8.66 -14.57 -11.66
CA ALA A 157 -9.55 -13.42 -11.91
C ALA A 157 -10.99 -13.76 -11.52
N ASP A 158 -11.75 -12.74 -11.10
CA ASP A 158 -13.15 -12.84 -10.66
C ASP A 158 -13.40 -13.73 -9.43
N VAL A 159 -12.34 -14.15 -8.72
CA VAL A 159 -12.40 -14.96 -7.50
C VAL A 159 -12.04 -14.13 -6.28
N THR A 160 -12.73 -14.34 -5.17
CA THR A 160 -12.43 -13.73 -3.88
C THR A 160 -11.88 -14.74 -2.89
N LEU A 161 -10.68 -14.46 -2.36
CA LEU A 161 -10.17 -15.08 -1.13
C LEU A 161 -10.47 -14.14 0.04
N GLN A 162 -11.51 -14.44 0.80
CA GLN A 162 -11.84 -13.72 2.03
C GLN A 162 -11.05 -14.31 3.20
N VAL A 163 -10.29 -13.47 3.89
CA VAL A 163 -9.55 -13.85 5.08
C VAL A 163 -10.21 -13.20 6.29
N THR A 164 -10.45 -13.98 7.33
CA THR A 164 -10.98 -13.51 8.61
C THR A 164 -10.18 -14.13 9.76
N GLY A 165 -10.38 -13.62 10.97
CA GLY A 165 -9.84 -14.23 12.18
C GLY A 165 -9.05 -13.25 13.04
N THR A 166 -8.33 -13.76 14.03
CA THR A 166 -7.64 -12.91 15.03
C THR A 166 -6.13 -12.78 14.79
N ARG A 167 -5.56 -13.58 13.88
CA ARG A 167 -4.13 -13.55 13.56
C ARG A 167 -3.87 -12.88 12.21
N PRO A 168 -2.82 -12.06 12.07
CA PRO A 168 -2.33 -11.64 10.76
C PRO A 168 -2.02 -12.83 9.85
N LEU A 169 -2.11 -12.61 8.54
CA LEU A 169 -1.77 -13.61 7.52
C LEU A 169 -0.41 -13.29 6.89
N ILE A 170 0.47 -14.27 6.85
CA ILE A 170 1.71 -14.25 6.06
C ILE A 170 1.61 -15.36 5.02
N VAL A 171 1.95 -15.04 3.77
CA VAL A 171 2.05 -16.02 2.68
C VAL A 171 3.47 -16.02 2.14
N ILE A 172 4.08 -17.20 2.06
CA ILE A 172 5.43 -17.42 1.53
C ILE A 172 5.32 -18.33 0.31
N ALA A 173 5.87 -17.88 -0.82
CA ALA A 173 5.92 -18.65 -2.06
C ALA A 173 7.17 -18.29 -2.90
N ASP A 174 7.43 -19.02 -3.98
CA ASP A 174 8.38 -18.59 -5.01
C ASP A 174 7.77 -17.44 -5.85
N ARG A 175 6.51 -17.60 -6.24
CA ARG A 175 5.75 -16.63 -7.02
C ARG A 175 4.33 -16.47 -6.49
N ILE A 176 3.84 -15.22 -6.50
CA ILE A 176 2.48 -14.88 -6.09
C ILE A 176 1.81 -14.04 -7.20
N ASP A 177 0.73 -14.55 -7.79
CA ASP A 177 -0.11 -13.85 -8.76
C ASP A 177 -1.51 -13.63 -8.19
N ILE A 178 -1.90 -12.36 -8.02
CA ILE A 178 -3.22 -11.95 -7.51
C ILE A 178 -3.99 -11.29 -8.65
N ALA A 179 -4.81 -12.07 -9.37
CA ALA A 179 -5.72 -11.56 -10.39
C ALA A 179 -7.15 -11.33 -9.87
N GLY A 180 -7.54 -12.04 -8.81
CA GLY A 180 -8.81 -11.85 -8.10
C GLY A 180 -8.73 -10.84 -6.95
N ARG A 181 -9.65 -10.97 -5.98
CA ARG A 181 -9.72 -10.14 -4.76
C ARG A 181 -9.20 -10.91 -3.54
N LEU A 182 -8.07 -10.48 -2.99
CA LEU A 182 -7.59 -10.90 -1.68
C LEU A 182 -8.11 -9.92 -0.62
N ASP A 183 -9.10 -10.34 0.15
CA ASP A 183 -9.82 -9.50 1.10
C ASP A 183 -9.41 -9.82 2.54
N VAL A 184 -8.67 -8.89 3.16
CA VAL A 184 -8.31 -8.87 4.58
C VAL A 184 -8.94 -7.66 5.28
N SER A 185 -9.98 -7.07 4.69
CA SER A 185 -10.64 -5.87 5.22
C SER A 185 -11.51 -6.20 6.43
N ALA A 186 -11.90 -5.15 7.16
CA ALA A 186 -12.96 -5.25 8.15
C ALA A 186 -14.33 -5.10 7.47
N ASP A 187 -15.33 -5.81 8.00
CA ASP A 187 -16.73 -5.70 7.60
C ASP A 187 -17.50 -5.08 8.76
N ARG A 188 -17.79 -3.78 8.69
CA ARG A 188 -18.44 -3.04 9.77
C ARG A 188 -17.69 -3.18 11.09
N GLU A 189 -18.35 -3.65 12.15
CA GLU A 189 -17.76 -3.88 13.47
C GLU A 189 -16.84 -5.12 13.51
N ARG A 190 -16.91 -6.01 12.51
CA ARG A 190 -16.08 -7.21 12.45
C ARG A 190 -14.69 -6.85 11.93
N PRO A 191 -13.63 -6.97 12.76
CA PRO A 191 -12.28 -6.65 12.31
C PRO A 191 -11.76 -7.65 11.27
N GLY A 192 -10.82 -7.18 10.45
CA GLY A 192 -10.03 -8.04 9.58
C GLY A 192 -9.02 -8.90 10.37
N PRO A 193 -8.33 -9.86 9.72
CA PRO A 193 -7.35 -10.73 10.36
C PRO A 193 -6.24 -9.94 11.07
N GLY A 194 -6.14 -10.07 12.39
CA GLY A 194 -5.16 -9.32 13.20
C GLY A 194 -5.51 -7.84 13.42
N GLY A 195 -6.67 -7.39 12.96
CA GLY A 195 -7.26 -6.10 13.28
C GLY A 195 -7.95 -6.12 14.64
N SER A 196 -8.20 -4.93 15.20
CA SER A 196 -8.89 -4.78 16.49
C SER A 196 -10.38 -4.51 16.31
N SER A 197 -11.22 -5.12 17.16
CA SER A 197 -12.65 -4.77 17.25
C SER A 197 -12.85 -3.29 17.64
N GLY A 198 -14.07 -2.77 17.46
CA GLY A 198 -14.40 -1.41 17.92
C GLY A 198 -14.09 -1.19 19.41
N SER A 199 -13.66 0.02 19.74
CA SER A 199 -13.14 0.45 21.04
C SER A 199 -11.92 -0.33 21.54
N MET A 200 -11.22 -1.06 20.65
CA MET A 200 -10.00 -1.82 20.96
C MET A 200 -8.84 -1.43 20.02
N GLY A 201 -7.62 -1.80 20.41
CA GLY A 201 -6.38 -1.49 19.68
C GLY A 201 -5.60 -0.32 20.26
N LEU A 202 -4.34 -0.20 19.85
CA LEU A 202 -3.41 0.82 20.36
C LEU A 202 -3.76 2.24 19.93
N GLY A 203 -4.36 2.38 18.75
CA GLY A 203 -4.91 3.64 18.25
C GLY A 203 -6.43 3.68 18.29
N ARG A 204 -7.09 3.03 19.27
CA ARG A 204 -8.56 3.03 19.33
C ARG A 204 -9.12 4.46 19.38
N GLY A 205 -10.26 4.68 18.73
CA GLY A 205 -11.03 5.90 18.94
C GLY A 205 -11.60 5.96 20.37
N GLY A 206 -11.73 7.17 20.92
CA GLY A 206 -12.42 7.38 22.18
C GLY A 206 -13.93 7.22 22.00
N ASP A 207 -14.59 6.66 23.01
CA ASP A 207 -16.05 6.63 23.06
C ASP A 207 -16.58 8.06 23.27
N GLY A 208 -17.81 8.33 22.80
CA GLY A 208 -18.48 9.60 23.06
C GLY A 208 -18.88 9.76 24.53
N GLU A 209 -18.96 11.00 25.02
CA GLU A 209 -19.44 11.31 26.37
C GLU A 209 -20.97 11.51 26.40
N THR A 210 -21.59 11.44 27.59
CA THR A 210 -23.05 11.53 27.77
C THR A 210 -23.43 12.62 28.79
N ASN A 211 -24.47 13.40 28.49
CA ASN A 211 -25.17 14.25 29.45
C ASN A 211 -26.65 14.21 29.10
N ALA A 212 -27.36 13.23 29.68
CA ALA A 212 -28.72 12.84 29.30
C ALA A 212 -29.63 14.07 29.01
N PRO A 213 -30.41 14.04 27.91
CA PRO A 213 -30.68 12.90 27.04
C PRO A 213 -29.68 12.71 25.87
N ASN A 214 -28.73 13.63 25.68
CA ASN A 214 -27.88 13.66 24.49
C ASN A 214 -26.47 13.12 24.76
N GLY A 215 -25.79 12.71 23.68
CA GLY A 215 -24.42 12.23 23.73
C GLY A 215 -23.56 12.61 22.52
N GLY A 216 -22.25 12.68 22.76
CA GLY A 216 -21.25 12.86 21.71
C GLY A 216 -21.07 11.59 20.88
N GLY A 217 -20.66 11.77 19.62
CA GLY A 217 -20.33 10.66 18.71
C GLY A 217 -18.98 10.03 19.03
N GLY A 218 -18.76 8.78 18.64
CA GLY A 218 -17.48 8.09 18.82
C GLY A 218 -16.38 8.63 17.91
N GLY A 219 -15.14 8.68 18.40
CA GLY A 219 -13.96 9.02 17.59
C GLY A 219 -13.56 7.85 16.68
N GLY A 220 -12.97 8.14 15.52
CA GLY A 220 -12.46 7.10 14.62
C GLY A 220 -11.15 6.49 15.09
N GLY A 221 -10.90 5.23 14.74
CA GLY A 221 -9.65 4.52 15.03
C GLY A 221 -8.48 5.09 14.23
N GLY A 222 -7.27 5.04 14.78
CA GLY A 222 -6.02 5.45 14.14
C GLY A 222 -5.06 4.28 13.88
N TYR A 223 -4.24 4.44 12.84
CA TYR A 223 -3.09 3.57 12.55
C TYR A 223 -1.96 4.32 11.83
N GLY A 224 -1.94 4.33 10.49
CA GLY A 224 -0.95 5.09 9.70
C GLY A 224 -1.11 6.61 9.82
N GLN A 225 -2.33 7.06 10.13
CA GLN A 225 -2.67 8.42 10.54
C GLN A 225 -3.66 8.40 11.72
N PRO A 226 -3.83 9.51 12.44
CA PRO A 226 -4.92 9.64 13.39
C PRO A 226 -6.30 9.48 12.74
N GLY A 227 -7.27 9.01 13.52
CA GLY A 227 -8.68 9.04 13.14
C GLY A 227 -9.30 10.43 13.23
N GLY A 228 -10.57 10.55 12.86
CA GLY A 228 -11.37 11.76 13.01
C GLY A 228 -12.01 11.84 14.40
N ARG A 229 -12.16 13.06 14.94
CA ARG A 229 -12.89 13.29 16.20
C ARG A 229 -14.38 12.97 16.01
N GLY A 230 -15.05 12.46 17.04
CA GLY A 230 -16.51 12.42 17.09
C GLY A 230 -17.11 13.82 17.17
N GLY A 231 -18.33 13.97 16.66
CA GLY A 231 -19.11 15.19 16.80
C GLY A 231 -19.55 15.41 18.25
N ALA A 232 -19.55 16.66 18.71
CA ALA A 232 -20.19 17.03 19.97
C ALA A 232 -21.72 17.02 19.82
N ASP A 233 -22.44 16.91 20.93
CA ASP A 233 -23.87 17.15 20.93
C ASP A 233 -24.19 18.67 20.80
N GLY A 234 -25.47 18.99 20.70
CA GLY A 234 -25.97 20.36 20.70
C GLY A 234 -26.46 20.88 22.04
N GLY A 235 -26.19 20.14 23.13
CA GLY A 235 -26.71 20.41 24.45
C GLY A 235 -26.10 21.66 25.11
N THR A 236 -26.68 22.08 26.25
CA THR A 236 -26.08 23.10 27.11
C THR A 236 -26.00 22.58 28.56
N PRO A 237 -24.80 22.27 29.09
CA PRO A 237 -23.51 22.31 28.40
C PRO A 237 -23.40 21.24 27.31
N ALA A 238 -22.68 21.57 26.23
CA ALA A 238 -22.42 20.62 25.16
C ALA A 238 -21.47 19.52 25.64
N VAL A 239 -21.71 18.31 25.17
CA VAL A 239 -20.95 17.12 25.49
C VAL A 239 -19.98 16.83 24.36
N GLU A 240 -18.71 16.58 24.71
CA GLU A 240 -17.70 16.34 23.70
C GLU A 240 -17.90 14.99 23.00
N GLY A 241 -17.64 14.97 21.70
CA GLY A 241 -17.45 13.73 20.96
C GLY A 241 -16.14 13.04 21.38
N GLY A 242 -16.08 11.74 21.12
CA GLY A 242 -14.93 10.91 21.40
C GLY A 242 -13.66 11.41 20.72
N VAL A 243 -12.54 11.33 21.45
CA VAL A 243 -11.23 11.73 20.94
C VAL A 243 -10.80 10.88 19.74
N PRO A 244 -10.09 11.45 18.75
CA PRO A 244 -9.56 10.67 17.65
C PRO A 244 -8.53 9.63 18.13
N GLY A 245 -8.56 8.44 17.55
CA GLY A 245 -7.52 7.45 17.76
C GLY A 245 -6.17 7.94 17.23
N VAL A 246 -5.09 7.68 17.98
CA VAL A 246 -3.73 8.11 17.60
C VAL A 246 -3.15 7.23 16.50
N SER A 247 -2.23 7.77 15.71
CA SER A 247 -1.37 6.95 14.85
C SER A 247 -0.45 6.08 15.70
N TRP A 248 -0.20 4.84 15.29
CA TRP A 248 0.70 3.93 15.99
C TRP A 248 1.45 3.01 15.03
N GLY A 249 2.46 2.30 15.56
CA GLY A 249 3.42 1.56 14.77
C GLY A 249 4.37 2.47 13.99
N ASP A 250 5.25 1.88 13.20
CA ASP A 250 6.21 2.61 12.37
C ASP A 250 5.88 2.51 10.86
N ALA A 251 6.48 3.40 10.08
CA ALA A 251 6.25 3.49 8.64
C ALA A 251 6.77 2.30 7.83
N GLN A 252 7.77 1.59 8.35
CA GLN A 252 8.36 0.42 7.71
C GLN A 252 7.65 -0.87 8.10
N LEU A 253 6.58 -0.78 8.92
CA LEU A 253 5.85 -1.91 9.46
C LEU A 253 6.78 -2.92 10.14
N THR A 254 7.69 -2.50 11.02
CA THR A 254 8.58 -3.46 11.74
C THR A 254 7.80 -4.51 12.54
N VAL A 255 6.58 -4.19 12.96
CA VAL A 255 5.63 -5.13 13.56
C VAL A 255 4.42 -5.27 12.65
N LEU A 256 4.12 -6.49 12.22
CA LEU A 256 2.93 -6.79 11.42
C LEU A 256 1.68 -6.85 12.31
N ALA A 257 0.84 -5.82 12.23
CA ALA A 257 -0.40 -5.75 13.01
C ALA A 257 -1.48 -4.95 12.29
N GLY A 258 -2.75 -5.30 12.51
CA GLY A 258 -3.89 -4.68 11.82
C GLY A 258 -4.27 -3.31 12.39
N GLY A 259 -5.29 -2.70 11.82
CA GLY A 259 -5.83 -1.41 12.24
C GLY A 259 -6.52 -1.46 13.61
N SER A 260 -6.68 -0.28 14.22
CA SER A 260 -7.47 -0.12 15.46
C SER A 260 -8.95 0.08 15.17
N GLY A 261 -9.81 -0.28 16.13
CA GLY A 261 -11.25 -0.02 16.03
C GLY A 261 -11.64 1.43 16.37
N GLY A 262 -12.79 1.87 15.84
CA GLY A 262 -13.41 3.15 16.19
C GLY A 262 -14.11 3.09 17.56
N GLY A 263 -14.25 4.25 18.21
CA GLY A 263 -14.94 4.40 19.48
C GLY A 263 -16.46 4.24 19.35
N GLY A 264 -17.08 3.78 20.43
CA GLY A 264 -18.52 3.63 20.56
C GLY A 264 -19.23 4.97 20.75
N ALA A 265 -20.56 4.92 20.66
CA ALA A 265 -21.41 6.04 21.02
C ALA A 265 -21.44 6.21 22.55
N ALA A 266 -21.80 7.42 22.99
CA ALA A 266 -22.14 7.70 24.37
C ALA A 266 -23.17 6.72 24.93
N GLN A 267 -22.97 6.26 26.17
CA GLN A 267 -23.97 5.43 26.85
C GLN A 267 -25.13 6.31 27.34
N THR A 268 -26.33 6.09 26.81
CA THR A 268 -27.56 6.67 27.36
C THR A 268 -28.31 5.59 28.13
N SER A 269 -28.80 5.91 29.34
CA SER A 269 -29.55 4.97 30.19
C SER A 269 -30.83 4.46 29.54
N GLU A 270 -31.32 5.18 28.54
CA GLU A 270 -32.58 4.94 27.84
C GLU A 270 -32.50 3.85 26.77
N CYS A 271 -31.30 3.59 26.24
CA CYS A 271 -31.08 2.59 25.21
C CYS A 271 -30.69 1.20 25.77
N GLY A 272 -30.54 1.09 27.08
CA GLY A 272 -30.52 -0.18 27.82
C GLY A 272 -29.33 -1.11 27.55
N ASN A 273 -28.34 -0.70 26.74
CA ASN A 273 -27.15 -1.49 26.43
C ASN A 273 -25.87 -0.67 26.64
N PRO A 274 -24.76 -1.29 27.06
CA PRO A 274 -23.46 -0.65 26.99
C PRO A 274 -23.23 -0.23 25.53
N GLY A 275 -22.79 1.01 25.34
CA GLY A 275 -22.65 1.63 24.01
C GLY A 275 -21.96 0.66 23.05
N ALA A 276 -22.67 0.27 22.00
CA ALA A 276 -22.12 -0.67 21.01
C ALA A 276 -20.79 -0.15 20.42
N PRO A 277 -19.89 -1.05 20.03
CA PRO A 277 -18.57 -0.69 19.54
C PRO A 277 -18.63 0.06 18.20
N GLY A 278 -17.58 0.82 17.88
CA GLY A 278 -17.40 1.39 16.55
C GLY A 278 -16.98 0.34 15.50
N GLY A 279 -16.63 0.82 14.31
CA GLY A 279 -16.13 -0.03 13.21
C GLY A 279 -14.82 -0.75 13.58
N GLY A 280 -14.64 -1.96 13.06
CA GLY A 280 -13.45 -2.78 13.26
C GLY A 280 -12.27 -2.29 12.43
N GLY A 281 -11.05 -2.51 12.93
CA GLY A 281 -9.83 -2.20 12.18
C GLY A 281 -9.56 -3.22 11.07
N GLY A 282 -9.00 -2.75 9.95
CA GLY A 282 -8.59 -3.59 8.83
C GLY A 282 -7.50 -4.61 9.21
N GLY A 283 -7.39 -5.69 8.45
CA GLY A 283 -6.47 -6.78 8.75
C GLY A 283 -5.01 -6.48 8.43
N ALA A 284 -4.13 -7.41 8.81
CA ALA A 284 -2.71 -7.39 8.49
C ALA A 284 -2.33 -8.56 7.60
N LEU A 285 -1.65 -8.22 6.50
CA LEU A 285 -1.24 -9.13 5.45
C LEU A 285 0.23 -8.91 5.10
N GLN A 286 0.96 -10.00 4.97
CA GLN A 286 2.26 -10.03 4.31
C GLN A 286 2.27 -11.05 3.17
N LEU A 287 2.77 -10.63 2.02
CA LEU A 287 3.10 -11.48 0.89
C LEU A 287 4.60 -11.46 0.69
N THR A 288 5.24 -12.62 0.76
CA THR A 288 6.67 -12.78 0.50
C THR A 288 6.89 -13.78 -0.63
N ALA A 289 7.58 -13.34 -1.68
CA ALA A 289 7.93 -14.17 -2.81
C ALA A 289 9.45 -14.19 -3.05
N VAL A 290 9.99 -15.34 -3.43
CA VAL A 290 11.42 -15.47 -3.80
C VAL A 290 11.70 -14.79 -5.14
N THR A 291 10.78 -14.90 -6.09
CA THR A 291 10.95 -14.40 -7.45
C THR A 291 10.12 -13.14 -7.68
N SER A 292 8.79 -13.21 -7.53
CA SER A 292 7.92 -12.05 -7.87
C SER A 292 6.55 -12.06 -7.19
N ILE A 293 6.02 -10.85 -6.99
CA ILE A 293 4.62 -10.59 -6.65
C ILE A 293 4.00 -9.78 -7.78
N ALA A 294 2.92 -10.28 -8.38
CA ALA A 294 2.13 -9.57 -9.37
C ALA A 294 0.69 -9.37 -8.87
N VAL A 295 0.24 -8.11 -8.83
CA VAL A 295 -1.12 -7.75 -8.43
C VAL A 295 -1.82 -7.08 -9.59
N THR A 296 -2.64 -7.85 -10.31
CA THR A 296 -3.52 -7.35 -11.38
C THR A 296 -4.97 -7.18 -10.91
N GLY A 297 -5.35 -7.88 -9.84
CA GLY A 297 -6.62 -7.79 -9.15
C GLY A 297 -6.62 -6.80 -7.98
N VAL A 298 -7.16 -7.21 -6.83
CA VAL A 298 -7.37 -6.35 -5.66
C VAL A 298 -6.79 -6.97 -4.40
N ILE A 299 -6.09 -6.17 -3.60
CA ILE A 299 -5.77 -6.46 -2.20
C ILE A 299 -6.43 -5.38 -1.34
N ASP A 300 -7.29 -5.80 -0.41
CA ASP A 300 -8.07 -4.89 0.43
C ASP A 300 -7.85 -5.16 1.92
N ALA A 301 -7.34 -4.16 2.63
CA ALA A 301 -7.18 -4.11 4.09
C ALA A 301 -7.94 -2.91 4.69
N GLY A 302 -9.06 -2.52 4.09
CA GLY A 302 -9.90 -1.41 4.55
C GLY A 302 -10.41 -1.58 5.98
N GLY A 303 -10.58 -0.46 6.69
CA GLY A 303 -11.23 -0.42 7.99
C GLY A 303 -12.76 -0.39 7.87
N GLY A 304 -13.47 -0.89 8.88
CA GLY A 304 -14.92 -1.01 8.86
C GLY A 304 -15.64 0.31 9.16
N GLY A 305 -16.79 0.51 8.55
CA GLY A 305 -17.65 1.68 8.75
C GLY A 305 -18.32 1.67 10.12
N GLY A 306 -18.39 2.84 10.75
CA GLY A 306 -19.07 3.04 12.03
C GLY A 306 -20.59 2.83 11.92
N PRO A 307 -21.21 2.07 12.84
CA PRO A 307 -22.66 1.92 12.89
C PRO A 307 -23.38 3.24 13.17
N PRO A 308 -24.64 3.39 12.73
CA PRO A 308 -25.42 4.56 13.08
C PRO A 308 -25.82 4.51 14.56
N GLY A 309 -26.23 5.66 15.08
CA GLY A 309 -26.99 5.71 16.32
C GLY A 309 -28.30 4.93 16.21
N ARG A 310 -28.82 4.44 17.33
CA ARG A 310 -30.10 3.74 17.41
C ARG A 310 -31.21 4.66 17.92
N GLN A 311 -32.45 4.43 17.48
CA GLN A 311 -33.62 5.05 18.09
C GLN A 311 -34.12 4.18 19.26
N CYS A 312 -34.37 4.82 20.40
CA CYS A 312 -34.84 4.17 21.63
C CYS A 312 -36.20 4.75 22.03
N ALA A 313 -36.88 4.14 23.00
CA ALA A 313 -38.26 4.49 23.34
C ALA A 313 -38.44 5.95 23.79
N SER A 314 -37.42 6.53 24.43
CA SER A 314 -37.43 7.92 24.91
C SER A 314 -36.29 8.79 24.38
N GLY A 315 -35.39 8.23 23.55
CA GLY A 315 -34.14 8.90 23.20
C GLY A 315 -33.51 8.40 21.90
N ALA A 316 -32.33 8.91 21.61
CA ALA A 316 -31.50 8.52 20.47
C ALA A 316 -30.06 8.25 20.94
N GLU A 317 -29.29 7.56 20.10
CA GLU A 317 -27.85 7.42 20.30
C GLU A 317 -27.08 8.22 19.25
N ALA A 318 -25.87 8.60 19.65
CA ALA A 318 -24.87 9.19 18.79
C ALA A 318 -24.33 8.21 17.73
N GLY A 319 -23.71 8.75 16.69
CA GLY A 319 -23.02 7.96 15.67
C GLY A 319 -21.70 7.39 16.20
N ARG A 320 -21.31 6.20 15.73
CA ARG A 320 -20.08 5.52 16.18
C ARG A 320 -18.92 5.79 15.21
N GLY A 321 -17.69 5.72 15.72
CA GLY A 321 -16.50 5.96 14.93
C GLY A 321 -16.20 4.84 13.91
N GLY A 322 -15.60 5.19 12.77
CA GLY A 322 -15.08 4.23 11.80
C GLY A 322 -13.74 3.61 12.24
N GLY A 323 -13.47 2.38 11.81
CA GLY A 323 -12.22 1.67 12.06
C GLY A 323 -11.08 2.11 11.13
N ALA A 324 -9.85 2.02 11.61
CA ALA A 324 -8.67 2.34 10.82
C ALA A 324 -8.39 1.27 9.75
N GLY A 325 -7.75 1.67 8.64
CA GLY A 325 -7.19 0.71 7.68
C GLY A 325 -6.10 -0.16 8.30
N GLY A 326 -5.80 -1.27 7.63
CA GLY A 326 -4.88 -2.32 8.07
C GLY A 326 -3.43 -2.18 7.60
N ALA A 327 -2.70 -3.29 7.59
CA ALA A 327 -1.29 -3.36 7.17
C ALA A 327 -1.13 -4.28 5.95
N ILE A 328 -0.41 -3.82 4.93
CA ILE A 328 -0.04 -4.62 3.76
C ILE A 328 1.48 -4.54 3.58
N TYR A 329 2.16 -5.69 3.59
CA TYR A 329 3.60 -5.79 3.39
C TYR A 329 3.90 -6.69 2.18
N LEU A 330 4.54 -6.14 1.14
CA LEU A 330 4.90 -6.88 -0.06
C LEU A 330 6.43 -7.00 -0.14
N GLN A 331 6.95 -8.23 -0.21
CA GLN A 331 8.38 -8.51 -0.26
C GLN A 331 8.71 -9.46 -1.40
N ALA A 332 9.43 -9.00 -2.42
CA ALA A 332 9.98 -9.82 -3.49
C ALA A 332 11.05 -9.03 -4.25
N PRO A 333 11.96 -9.67 -5.00
CA PRO A 333 12.85 -8.95 -5.91
C PRO A 333 12.08 -8.05 -6.89
N GLN A 334 10.99 -8.57 -7.47
CA GLN A 334 10.10 -7.79 -8.33
C GLN A 334 8.67 -7.75 -7.77
N VAL A 335 8.13 -6.54 -7.63
CA VAL A 335 6.74 -6.30 -7.23
C VAL A 335 6.06 -5.46 -8.30
N SER A 336 5.09 -6.02 -8.99
CA SER A 336 4.26 -5.29 -9.97
C SER A 336 2.84 -5.09 -9.43
N ILE A 337 2.35 -3.85 -9.50
CA ILE A 337 0.99 -3.48 -9.10
C ILE A 337 0.31 -2.79 -10.28
N ALA A 338 -0.49 -3.54 -11.01
CA ALA A 338 -1.35 -3.05 -12.08
C ALA A 338 -2.82 -2.89 -11.64
N GLY A 339 -3.23 -3.64 -10.61
CA GLY A 339 -4.57 -3.59 -10.02
C GLY A 339 -4.71 -2.56 -8.88
N ALA A 340 -5.37 -2.95 -7.78
CA ALA A 340 -5.56 -2.08 -6.62
C ALA A 340 -5.01 -2.69 -5.32
N VAL A 341 -4.31 -1.90 -4.52
CA VAL A 341 -3.85 -2.26 -3.17
C VAL A 341 -4.27 -1.15 -2.21
N ALA A 342 -5.17 -1.46 -1.27
CA ALA A 342 -5.77 -0.45 -0.42
C ALA A 342 -5.82 -0.83 1.06
N ALA A 343 -5.56 0.15 1.92
CA ALA A 343 -5.69 0.06 3.37
C ALA A 343 -6.34 1.35 3.89
N ASN A 344 -7.47 1.75 3.33
CA ASN A 344 -8.16 2.99 3.68
C ASN A 344 -8.99 2.84 4.97
N GLY A 345 -9.25 3.95 5.67
CA GLY A 345 -10.10 3.94 6.85
C GLY A 345 -11.60 3.89 6.50
N GLY A 346 -12.42 3.37 7.41
CA GLY A 346 -13.87 3.36 7.30
C GLY A 346 -14.51 4.71 7.69
N GLY A 347 -15.69 5.01 7.18
CA GLY A 347 -16.44 6.23 7.53
C GLY A 347 -17.12 6.11 8.89
N GLY A 348 -17.31 7.24 9.60
CA GLY A 348 -18.08 7.28 10.84
C GLY A 348 -19.59 7.17 10.59
N GLY A 349 -20.34 6.63 11.55
CA GLY A 349 -21.79 6.52 11.48
C GLY A 349 -22.50 7.84 11.77
N ALA A 350 -23.71 8.00 11.26
CA ALA A 350 -24.56 9.13 11.63
C ALA A 350 -25.23 8.93 12.99
N ALA A 351 -25.51 10.03 13.68
CA ALA A 351 -26.40 10.05 14.83
C ALA A 351 -27.84 9.67 14.43
N THR A 352 -28.70 9.43 15.43
CA THR A 352 -30.15 9.28 15.23
C THR A 352 -30.89 10.45 15.87
N SER A 353 -32.08 10.78 15.37
CA SER A 353 -32.96 11.72 16.07
C SER A 353 -34.44 11.39 15.91
N LEU A 354 -35.24 11.81 16.88
CA LEU A 354 -36.70 11.62 16.83
C LEU A 354 -37.35 12.38 15.67
N ALA A 355 -36.74 13.49 15.21
CA ALA A 355 -37.29 14.34 14.15
C ALA A 355 -36.82 13.94 12.75
N ALA A 356 -35.56 13.56 12.58
CA ALA A 356 -34.97 13.20 11.29
C ALA A 356 -34.94 11.69 11.03
N GLY A 357 -35.30 10.87 12.02
CA GLY A 357 -35.27 9.42 11.95
C GLY A 357 -33.88 8.84 12.23
N GLN A 358 -33.73 7.55 11.89
CA GLN A 358 -32.48 6.82 12.09
C GLN A 358 -31.42 7.27 11.08
N GLY A 359 -30.20 7.53 11.57
CA GLY A 359 -29.05 7.79 10.71
C GLY A 359 -28.60 6.56 9.91
N THR A 360 -27.80 6.77 8.89
CA THR A 360 -27.14 5.67 8.16
C THR A 360 -25.77 5.37 8.75
N ALA A 361 -25.35 4.12 8.62
CA ALA A 361 -23.99 3.72 8.91
C ALA A 361 -22.98 4.42 7.98
N GLY A 362 -21.73 4.54 8.41
CA GLY A 362 -20.62 4.90 7.52
C GLY A 362 -20.31 3.75 6.54
N ALA A 363 -19.62 4.04 5.44
CA ALA A 363 -19.14 3.01 4.53
C ALA A 363 -17.84 2.37 5.06
N ASP A 364 -17.59 1.11 4.69
CA ASP A 364 -16.28 0.48 4.91
C ASP A 364 -15.21 1.11 4.00
N GLY A 365 -13.94 0.88 4.33
CA GLY A 365 -12.79 1.34 3.57
C GLY A 365 -12.91 0.93 2.10
N THR A 366 -12.65 1.88 1.19
CA THR A 366 -12.78 1.61 -0.26
C THR A 366 -11.43 1.22 -0.86
N VAL A 367 -11.44 0.52 -2.01
CA VAL A 367 -10.23 0.19 -2.78
C VAL A 367 -9.79 1.29 -3.75
N THR A 368 -10.19 2.54 -3.47
CA THR A 368 -9.90 3.71 -4.31
C THR A 368 -8.93 4.67 -3.62
N THR A 369 -8.59 5.79 -4.25
CA THR A 369 -7.86 6.88 -3.58
C THR A 369 -8.76 7.76 -2.72
N MET A 370 -10.08 7.57 -2.79
CA MET A 370 -11.06 8.32 -1.99
C MET A 370 -11.32 7.62 -0.65
N GLY A 371 -11.42 8.41 0.40
CA GLY A 371 -11.87 7.94 1.71
C GLY A 371 -13.29 7.38 1.67
N ALA A 372 -13.59 6.45 2.58
CA ALA A 372 -14.94 5.95 2.75
C ALA A 372 -15.91 7.07 3.15
N ALA A 373 -17.13 7.06 2.61
CA ALA A 373 -18.14 8.05 2.97
C ALA A 373 -18.62 7.86 4.43
N GLY A 374 -18.82 8.96 5.14
CA GLY A 374 -19.50 8.95 6.43
C GLY A 374 -21.01 8.78 6.29
N GLY A 375 -21.67 8.39 7.38
CA GLY A 375 -23.12 8.23 7.45
C GLY A 375 -23.87 9.55 7.28
N THR A 376 -25.16 9.45 6.95
CA THR A 376 -26.07 10.59 6.76
C THR A 376 -27.25 10.56 7.72
N LEU A 377 -27.79 11.73 8.05
CA LEU A 377 -29.02 11.89 8.85
C LEU A 377 -30.00 12.76 8.06
N GLY A 378 -31.16 12.21 7.67
CA GLY A 378 -32.13 12.93 6.83
C GLY A 378 -31.55 13.39 5.48
N GLY A 379 -30.60 12.63 4.90
CA GLY A 379 -29.90 12.97 3.66
C GLY A 379 -28.75 13.97 3.81
N MET A 380 -28.51 14.51 5.01
CA MET A 380 -27.38 15.39 5.27
C MET A 380 -26.15 14.59 5.72
N PRO A 381 -24.94 14.87 5.17
CA PRO A 381 -23.70 14.28 5.66
C PRO A 381 -23.50 14.57 7.14
N CYS A 382 -23.26 13.53 7.93
CA CYS A 382 -23.17 13.60 9.38
C CYS A 382 -21.86 12.97 9.86
N GLY A 383 -21.64 11.69 9.55
CA GLY A 383 -20.41 10.98 9.88
C GLY A 383 -19.19 11.54 9.15
N GLY A 384 -18.03 11.45 9.78
CA GLY A 384 -16.75 11.80 9.16
C GLY A 384 -16.33 10.78 8.10
N GLY A 385 -15.75 11.25 6.99
CA GLY A 385 -15.18 10.35 5.98
C GLY A 385 -13.93 9.62 6.48
N GLY A 386 -13.69 8.40 6.02
CA GLY A 386 -12.47 7.64 6.33
C GLY A 386 -11.23 8.27 5.67
N GLY A 387 -10.06 8.04 6.24
CA GLY A 387 -8.79 8.49 5.66
C GLY A 387 -8.41 7.70 4.41
N SER A 388 -7.72 8.35 3.47
CA SER A 388 -7.14 7.73 2.27
C SER A 388 -5.83 8.42 1.85
N SER A 389 -5.28 8.06 0.69
CA SER A 389 -4.09 8.71 0.14
C SER A 389 -4.27 10.23 0.01
N GLY A 390 -3.52 10.99 0.83
CA GLY A 390 -3.56 12.45 0.83
C GLY A 390 -4.81 13.07 1.48
N GLN A 391 -5.74 12.28 2.01
CA GLN A 391 -6.91 12.78 2.72
C GLN A 391 -6.93 12.26 4.17
N PRO A 392 -6.82 13.15 5.18
CA PRO A 392 -6.96 12.74 6.57
C PRO A 392 -8.40 12.30 6.85
N ALA A 393 -8.59 11.53 7.91
CA ALA A 393 -9.91 11.16 8.37
C ALA A 393 -10.73 12.40 8.77
N GLY A 394 -11.98 12.45 8.33
CA GLY A 394 -12.92 13.52 8.62
C GLY A 394 -13.48 13.42 10.04
N ALA A 395 -13.69 14.57 10.68
CA ALA A 395 -14.44 14.63 11.94
C ALA A 395 -15.94 14.39 11.69
N GLY A 396 -16.60 13.78 12.68
CA GLY A 396 -18.06 13.74 12.74
C GLY A 396 -18.61 15.15 12.97
N ARG A 397 -19.77 15.46 12.38
CA ARG A 397 -20.43 16.73 12.63
C ARG A 397 -21.01 16.78 14.04
N GLY A 398 -20.86 17.93 14.70
CA GLY A 398 -21.69 18.27 15.83
C GLY A 398 -23.04 18.80 15.36
N LEU A 399 -24.11 18.47 16.07
CA LEU A 399 -25.47 18.84 15.70
C LEU A 399 -26.11 19.63 16.83
N SER A 400 -26.57 20.87 16.55
CA SER A 400 -27.10 21.80 17.56
C SER A 400 -28.35 21.33 18.32
N THR A 401 -28.96 20.22 17.93
CA THR A 401 -30.22 19.74 18.51
C THR A 401 -30.24 18.22 18.63
N TYR A 402 -29.14 17.55 18.29
CA TYR A 402 -29.07 16.09 18.16
C TYR A 402 -27.76 15.57 18.74
N ASP A 403 -27.68 14.25 18.87
CA ASP A 403 -26.46 13.57 19.24
C ASP A 403 -25.36 13.80 18.19
N GLY A 404 -24.11 13.65 18.63
CA GLY A 404 -22.94 13.82 17.78
C GLY A 404 -22.79 12.69 16.74
N CYS A 405 -22.29 13.01 15.55
CA CYS A 405 -21.97 12.01 14.54
C CYS A 405 -20.60 11.34 14.82
N GLY A 406 -20.37 10.14 14.31
CA GLY A 406 -19.07 9.45 14.46
C GLY A 406 -17.96 10.02 13.58
N GLY A 407 -16.72 9.98 14.06
CA GLY A 407 -15.52 10.32 13.29
C GLY A 407 -15.08 9.19 12.36
N GLY A 408 -14.44 9.51 11.22
CA GLY A 408 -13.90 8.50 10.30
C GLY A 408 -12.61 7.86 10.81
N GLY A 409 -12.31 6.63 10.41
CA GLY A 409 -11.06 5.94 10.73
C GLY A 409 -9.88 6.44 9.90
N GLY A 410 -8.68 6.40 10.48
CA GLY A 410 -7.42 6.75 9.81
C GLY A 410 -7.00 5.72 8.76
N VAL A 411 -6.08 6.12 7.88
CA VAL A 411 -5.47 5.18 6.92
C VAL A 411 -4.63 4.12 7.62
N GLY A 412 -4.47 2.99 6.95
CA GLY A 412 -3.52 1.95 7.26
C GLY A 412 -2.11 2.26 6.74
N ARG A 413 -1.34 1.19 6.47
CA ARG A 413 0.05 1.28 5.98
C ARG A 413 0.28 0.24 4.89
N ILE A 414 1.06 0.64 3.88
CA ILE A 414 1.49 -0.24 2.79
C ILE A 414 3.01 -0.13 2.69
N VAL A 415 3.71 -1.25 2.71
CA VAL A 415 5.17 -1.32 2.55
C VAL A 415 5.49 -2.23 1.38
N VAL A 416 6.44 -1.80 0.56
CA VAL A 416 7.00 -2.59 -0.53
C VAL A 416 8.51 -2.69 -0.35
N ARG A 417 9.02 -3.91 -0.31
CA ARG A 417 10.45 -4.21 -0.28
C ARG A 417 10.82 -5.00 -1.54
N GLY A 418 11.44 -4.31 -2.50
CA GLY A 418 11.70 -4.83 -3.83
C GLY A 418 11.69 -3.75 -4.91
N ASP A 419 11.97 -4.15 -6.15
CA ASP A 419 11.78 -3.30 -7.32
C ASP A 419 10.29 -3.16 -7.61
N LEU A 420 9.76 -1.94 -7.44
CA LEU A 420 8.35 -1.65 -7.58
C LEU A 420 8.03 -1.09 -8.97
N GLU A 421 7.25 -1.84 -9.74
CA GLU A 421 6.53 -1.34 -10.92
C GLU A 421 5.08 -1.04 -10.55
N ARG A 422 4.67 0.23 -10.59
CA ARG A 422 3.30 0.65 -10.22
C ARG A 422 2.62 1.35 -11.39
N THR A 423 1.58 0.72 -11.93
CA THR A 423 0.65 1.31 -12.90
C THR A 423 -0.78 1.40 -12.36
N GLY A 424 -1.09 0.66 -11.29
CA GLY A 424 -2.38 0.60 -10.63
C GLY A 424 -2.60 1.56 -9.45
N VAL A 425 -3.71 1.35 -8.75
CA VAL A 425 -4.12 2.15 -7.59
C VAL A 425 -3.44 1.63 -6.32
N VAL A 426 -2.85 2.54 -5.54
CA VAL A 426 -2.32 2.23 -4.21
C VAL A 426 -2.74 3.34 -3.25
N SER A 427 -3.42 2.99 -2.15
CA SER A 427 -3.93 3.94 -1.16
C SER A 427 -3.88 3.37 0.26
N PRO A 428 -3.12 3.96 1.21
CA PRO A 428 -2.25 5.13 1.06
C PRO A 428 -1.02 4.88 0.17
N ASN A 429 -0.20 5.89 -0.10
CA ASN A 429 1.06 5.67 -0.82
C ASN A 429 1.97 4.70 -0.06
N PRO A 430 2.63 3.75 -0.76
CA PRO A 430 3.49 2.77 -0.12
C PRO A 430 4.80 3.40 0.35
N VAL A 431 5.36 2.86 1.43
CA VAL A 431 6.75 3.11 1.83
C VAL A 431 7.62 2.10 1.09
N ALA A 432 8.49 2.59 0.20
CA ALA A 432 9.48 1.77 -0.46
C ALA A 432 10.69 1.57 0.47
N VAL A 433 11.05 0.31 0.71
CA VAL A 433 12.25 -0.07 1.43
C VAL A 433 13.20 -0.68 0.41
N MET A 434 14.32 -0.02 0.15
CA MET A 434 15.35 -0.58 -0.70
C MET A 434 15.91 -1.85 -0.04
N PRO A 435 16.18 -2.92 -0.82
CA PRO A 435 16.49 -4.25 -0.30
C PRO A 435 17.65 -4.29 0.69
#